data_AF-A0AAV5UXP3-F1
#
_entry.id   AF-A0AAV5UXP3-F1
#
_cell.length_a   1.000
_cell.length_b   1.000
_cell.length_c   1.000
_cell.angle_alpha   90.00
_cell.angle_beta   90.00
_cell.angle_gamma   90.00
#
_symmetry.space_group_name_H-M   'P 1'
#
loop_
_entity.id
_entity.type
_entity.pdbx_description
1 polymer ?
#
loop_
_entity_poly.entity_id
_entity_poly.type
_entity_poly.pdbx_seq_one_letter_code
_entity_poly.pdbx_strand_id
1 'polypeptide(L)'
;GIPLVAVPVAYDQLRNGQQVKRNGHGILVDKTELITAEPLRNAVIEMLNNGKYRERALQIKKMTEERPFEMKEIFVRHMEFLAVHGPLRQLDHYGRHLNFFQYYPIDVIAAVISVILLVVAIAVFI
;
A
#
# COMPACT_ATOMS: atom_id res chain seq x y z
N GLY A 1 7.46 12.55 14.23
CA GLY A 1 7.58 13.43 15.41
C GLY A 1 6.23 13.78 15.98
N ILE A 2 5.31 14.19 15.13
CA ILE A 2 3.92 14.50 15.47
C ILE A 2 3.07 13.26 15.14
N PRO A 3 2.18 12.82 16.04
CA PRO A 3 1.28 11.71 15.74
C PRO A 3 0.11 12.16 14.83
N LEU A 4 -0.53 11.21 14.16
CA LEU A 4 -1.49 11.50 13.08
C LEU A 4 -2.85 10.83 13.34
N VAL A 5 -3.95 11.57 13.11
CA VAL A 5 -5.27 10.97 12.85
C VAL A 5 -5.46 10.92 11.33
N ALA A 6 -5.46 9.71 10.76
CA ALA A 6 -5.53 9.49 9.32
C ALA A 6 -6.98 9.20 8.90
N VAL A 7 -7.47 9.94 7.91
CA VAL A 7 -8.77 9.69 7.24
C VAL A 7 -8.50 9.47 5.75
N PRO A 8 -8.30 8.22 5.30
CA PRO A 8 -8.02 7.93 3.91
C PRO A 8 -9.21 8.19 3.00
N VAL A 9 -8.99 8.86 1.88
CA VAL A 9 -10.01 9.10 0.86
C VAL A 9 -9.87 8.15 -0.32
N ALA A 10 -8.64 8.02 -0.85
CA ALA A 10 -8.35 7.24 -2.06
C ALA A 10 -6.87 6.83 -2.15
N TYR A 11 -6.57 5.96 -3.12
CA TYR A 11 -5.23 5.52 -3.51
C TYR A 11 -4.43 4.89 -2.38
N ASP A 12 -3.20 5.36 -2.16
CA ASP A 12 -2.23 4.83 -1.22
C ASP A 12 -2.50 5.27 0.22
N GLN A 13 -3.39 6.25 0.44
CA GLN A 13 -3.71 6.76 1.78
C GLN A 13 -4.21 5.65 2.71
N LEU A 14 -4.96 4.67 2.21
CA LEU A 14 -5.45 3.56 3.03
C LEU A 14 -4.28 2.71 3.55
N ARG A 15 -3.36 2.34 2.65
CA ARG A 15 -2.15 1.59 3.00
C ARG A 15 -1.27 2.38 3.96
N ASN A 16 -1.06 3.66 3.69
CA ASN A 16 -0.23 4.52 4.53
C ASN A 16 -0.88 4.74 5.92
N GLY A 17 -2.20 4.90 5.99
CA GLY A 17 -2.95 5.00 7.24
C GLY A 17 -2.86 3.72 8.08
N GLN A 18 -2.97 2.54 7.45
CA GLN A 18 -2.74 1.25 8.12
C GLN A 18 -1.30 1.13 8.64
N GLN A 19 -0.32 1.62 7.88
CA GLN A 19 1.09 1.66 8.31
C GLN A 19 1.29 2.55 9.54
N VAL A 20 0.64 3.71 9.57
CA VAL A 20 0.67 4.64 10.71
C VAL A 20 0.08 4.00 11.96
N LYS A 21 -1.10 3.38 11.83
CA LYS A 21 -1.75 2.63 12.92
C LYS A 21 -0.87 1.48 13.42
N ARG A 22 -0.32 0.68 12.50
CA ARG A 22 0.57 -0.45 12.82
C ARG A 22 1.82 -0.02 13.56
N ASN A 23 2.40 1.11 13.17
CA ASN A 23 3.59 1.68 13.82
C ASN A 23 3.25 2.41 15.13
N GLY A 24 1.98 2.45 15.54
CA GLY A 24 1.54 2.96 16.85
C GLY A 24 1.67 4.48 17.04
N HIS A 25 1.88 5.24 15.96
CA HIS A 25 2.03 6.71 16.02
C HIS A 25 0.83 7.44 15.40
N GLY A 26 -0.28 6.75 15.21
CA GLY A 26 -1.51 7.38 14.78
C GLY A 26 -2.74 6.49 14.88
N ILE A 27 -3.89 7.09 14.65
CA ILE A 27 -5.21 6.47 14.64
C ILE A 27 -5.73 6.52 13.21
N LEU A 28 -6.29 5.42 12.73
CA LEU A 28 -6.95 5.34 11.44
C LEU A 28 -8.46 5.44 11.66
N VAL A 29 -9.11 6.39 11.00
CA VAL A 29 -10.56 6.56 11.00
C VAL A 29 -11.06 6.32 9.57
N ASP A 30 -12.01 5.40 9.42
CA ASP A 30 -12.61 5.12 8.11
C ASP A 30 -13.51 6.28 7.68
N LYS A 31 -13.42 6.71 6.42
CA LYS A 31 -14.25 7.79 5.88
C LYS A 31 -15.75 7.47 5.96
N THR A 32 -16.12 6.19 5.93
CA THR A 32 -17.52 5.74 6.02
C THR A 32 -18.09 5.93 7.42
N GLU A 33 -17.25 6.00 8.45
CA GLU A 33 -17.67 6.27 9.84
C GLU A 33 -17.98 7.76 10.05
N LEU A 34 -17.49 8.64 9.18
CA LEU A 34 -17.66 10.10 9.28
C LEU A 34 -19.04 10.62 8.85
N ILE A 35 -20.04 9.75 8.77
CA ILE A 35 -21.45 10.15 8.69
C ILE A 35 -21.83 10.99 9.93
N THR A 36 -21.14 10.78 11.05
CA THR A 36 -21.27 11.58 12.28
C THR A 36 -19.92 12.15 12.71
N ALA A 37 -19.92 13.20 13.53
CA ALA A 37 -18.68 13.80 14.05
C ALA A 37 -18.02 12.98 15.18
N GLU A 38 -18.74 12.00 15.75
CA GLU A 38 -18.31 11.24 16.92
C GLU A 38 -17.00 10.47 16.72
N PRO A 39 -16.78 9.72 15.61
CA PRO A 39 -15.55 8.94 15.43
C PRO A 39 -14.31 9.84 15.35
N LEU A 40 -14.42 10.96 14.63
CA LEU A 40 -13.32 11.92 14.53
C LEU A 40 -13.05 12.60 15.87
N ARG A 41 -14.11 13.02 16.59
CA ARG A 41 -13.97 13.62 17.92
C ARG A 41 -13.27 12.67 18.88
N ASN A 42 -13.69 11.42 18.93
CA ASN A 42 -13.13 10.41 19.82
C ASN A 42 -11.66 10.13 19.48
N ALA A 43 -11.33 10.03 18.18
CA ALA A 43 -9.94 9.86 17.74
C ALA A 43 -9.05 11.04 18.18
N VAL A 44 -9.54 12.28 18.07
CA VAL A 44 -8.79 13.48 18.52
C VAL A 44 -8.63 13.48 20.03
N ILE A 45 -9.69 13.20 20.80
CA ILE A 45 -9.64 13.13 22.27
C ILE A 45 -8.65 12.04 22.71
N GLU A 46 -8.68 10.87 22.08
CA GLU A 46 -7.73 9.79 22.38
C GLU A 46 -6.29 10.22 22.06
N MET A 47 -6.07 10.87 20.91
CA MET A 47 -4.75 11.35 20.50
C MET A 47 -4.15 12.35 21.50
N LEU A 48 -4.98 13.22 22.06
CA LEU A 48 -4.56 14.25 23.03
C LEU A 48 -4.29 13.66 24.41
N ASN A 49 -5.08 12.67 24.84
CA ASN A 49 -5.00 12.11 26.19
C ASN A 49 -4.05 10.91 26.31
N ASN A 50 -3.72 10.23 25.20
CA ASN A 50 -2.86 9.07 25.21
C ASN A 50 -1.45 9.39 24.68
N GLY A 51 -0.50 9.58 25.61
CA GLY A 51 0.89 9.92 25.29
C GLY A 51 1.64 8.89 24.43
N LYS A 52 1.16 7.65 24.33
CA LYS A 52 1.82 6.57 23.56
C LYS A 52 2.06 6.98 22.10
N TYR A 53 1.12 7.70 21.50
CA TYR A 53 1.20 8.09 20.10
C TYR A 53 2.34 9.09 19.88
N ARG A 54 2.49 10.06 20.79
CA ARG A 54 3.56 11.06 20.76
C ARG A 54 4.93 10.42 20.99
N GLU A 55 5.03 9.50 21.95
CA GLU A 55 6.26 8.76 22.23
C GLU A 55 6.71 7.96 21.00
N ARG A 56 5.81 7.18 20.40
CA ARG A 56 6.10 6.43 19.16
C ARG A 56 6.46 7.37 18.02
N ALA A 57 5.76 8.49 17.86
CA ALA A 57 6.08 9.48 16.82
C ALA A 57 7.47 10.12 17.02
N LEU A 58 7.95 10.28 18.26
CA LEU A 58 9.31 10.73 18.57
C LEU A 58 10.35 9.66 18.28
N GLN A 59 10.11 8.41 18.66
CA GLN A 59 11.00 7.29 18.36
C GLN A 59 11.22 7.16 16.84
N ILE A 60 10.14 7.19 16.06
CA ILE A 60 10.22 7.15 14.59
C ILE A 60 10.94 8.38 14.03
N LYS A 61 10.72 9.57 14.60
CA LYS A 61 11.47 10.77 14.20
C LYS A 61 12.98 10.54 14.39
N LYS A 62 13.38 10.07 15.57
CA LYS A 62 14.77 9.80 15.92
C LYS A 62 15.38 8.77 14.96
N MET A 63 14.70 7.67 14.68
CA MET A 63 15.16 6.67 13.71
C MET A 63 15.34 7.24 12.30
N THR A 64 14.45 8.14 11.87
CA THR A 64 14.55 8.78 10.55
C THR A 64 15.72 9.78 10.48
N GLU A 65 15.99 10.50 11.57
CA GLU A 65 17.12 11.43 11.69
C GLU A 65 18.46 10.67 11.81
N GLU A 66 18.50 9.58 12.57
CA GLU A 66 19.67 8.71 12.79
C GLU A 66 19.81 7.61 11.73
N ARG A 67 19.14 7.74 10.59
CA ARG A 67 19.25 6.79 9.49
C ARG A 67 20.73 6.56 9.12
N PRO A 68 21.14 5.33 8.78
CA PRO A 68 22.56 4.99 8.59
C PRO A 68 23.20 5.68 7.38
N PHE A 69 22.41 6.11 6.40
CA PHE A 69 22.90 6.72 5.18
C PHE A 69 22.12 7.99 4.86
N GLU A 70 22.82 9.02 4.41
CA GLU A 70 22.18 10.26 3.97
C GLU A 70 21.42 10.07 2.66
N MET A 71 20.22 10.67 2.54
CA MET A 71 19.42 10.58 1.31
C MET A 71 20.17 11.09 0.08
N LYS A 72 20.98 12.13 0.26
CA LYS A 72 21.83 12.67 -0.82
C LYS A 72 22.85 11.64 -1.29
N GLU A 73 23.48 10.94 -0.36
CA GLU A 73 24.48 9.92 -0.69
C GLU A 73 23.84 8.72 -1.40
N ILE A 74 22.72 8.22 -0.87
CA ILE A 74 21.94 7.14 -1.51
C ILE A 74 21.58 7.52 -2.95
N PHE A 75 21.10 8.76 -3.15
CA PHE A 75 20.75 9.26 -4.47
C PHE A 75 21.96 9.27 -5.42
N VAL A 76 23.09 9.85 -4.99
CA VAL A 76 24.32 9.90 -5.81
C VAL A 76 24.77 8.49 -6.18
N ARG A 77 24.83 7.56 -5.22
CA ARG A 77 25.21 6.16 -5.47
C ARG A 77 24.30 5.47 -6.49
N HIS A 78 22.99 5.70 -6.42
CA HIS A 78 22.07 5.15 -7.42
C HIS A 78 22.28 5.75 -8.81
N MET A 79 22.57 7.05 -8.89
CA MET A 79 22.86 7.71 -10.17
C MET A 79 24.20 7.23 -10.76
N GLU A 80 25.23 7.05 -9.95
CA GLU A 80 26.51 6.47 -10.38
C GLU A 80 26.34 5.04 -10.88
N PHE A 81 25.55 4.22 -10.17
CA PHE A 81 25.21 2.87 -10.59
C PHE A 81 24.50 2.86 -11.96
N LEU A 82 23.53 3.75 -12.17
CA LEU A 82 22.85 3.89 -13.46
C LEU A 82 23.76 4.44 -14.55
N ALA A 83 24.72 5.31 -14.24
CA ALA A 83 25.69 5.81 -15.21
C ALA A 83 26.61 4.71 -15.75
N VAL A 84 26.97 3.73 -14.90
CA VAL A 84 27.82 2.59 -15.29
C VAL A 84 27.01 1.51 -16.01
N HIS A 85 25.82 1.17 -15.52
CA HIS A 85 25.05 0.00 -16.00
C HIS A 85 23.92 0.36 -16.98
N GLY A 86 23.63 1.64 -17.16
CA GLY A 86 22.52 2.11 -17.98
C GLY A 86 21.15 1.84 -17.34
N PRO A 87 20.06 1.94 -18.12
CA PRO A 87 18.71 1.72 -17.62
C PRO A 87 18.48 0.25 -17.23
N LEU A 88 17.91 0.04 -16.05
CA LEU A 88 17.58 -1.28 -15.52
C LEU A 88 16.29 -1.83 -16.13
N ARG A 89 16.37 -2.25 -17.40
CA ARG A 89 15.22 -2.78 -18.16
C ARG A 89 14.60 -4.03 -17.52
N GLN A 90 15.30 -4.73 -16.63
CA GLN A 90 14.71 -5.84 -15.88
C GLN A 90 13.68 -5.38 -14.83
N LEU A 91 13.74 -4.12 -14.39
CA LEU A 91 12.75 -3.54 -13.47
C LEU A 91 11.53 -2.97 -14.21
N ASP A 92 11.57 -2.92 -15.53
CA ASP A 92 10.41 -2.53 -16.32
C ASP A 92 9.31 -3.57 -16.16
N HIS A 93 8.14 -3.13 -15.67
CA HIS A 93 6.99 -4.01 -15.57
C HIS A 93 6.56 -4.48 -16.96
N TYR A 94 6.74 -5.78 -17.25
CA TYR A 94 6.48 -6.37 -18.57
C TYR A 94 5.00 -6.25 -18.99
N GLY A 95 4.09 -6.10 -18.03
CA GLY A 95 2.67 -5.87 -18.29
C GLY A 95 2.37 -4.69 -19.22
N ARG A 96 3.27 -3.71 -19.35
CA ARG A 96 3.13 -2.61 -20.32
C ARG A 96 3.24 -3.03 -21.79
N HIS A 97 3.82 -4.19 -22.06
CA HIS A 97 3.98 -4.73 -23.41
C HIS A 97 2.92 -5.76 -23.76
N LEU A 98 2.06 -6.15 -22.81
CA LEU A 98 0.99 -7.10 -23.02
C LEU A 98 -0.22 -6.41 -23.65
N ASN A 99 -0.83 -7.07 -24.63
CA ASN A 99 -2.13 -6.64 -25.13
C ASN A 99 -3.25 -6.98 -24.11
N PHE A 100 -4.42 -6.35 -24.25
CA PHE A 100 -5.58 -6.51 -23.35
C PHE A 100 -5.92 -7.98 -23.05
N PHE A 101 -5.88 -8.85 -24.08
CA PHE A 101 -6.17 -10.28 -23.93
C PHE A 101 -5.15 -11.04 -23.07
N GLN A 102 -3.87 -10.69 -23.18
CA GLN A 102 -2.78 -11.32 -22.42
C GLN A 102 -2.69 -10.77 -21.00
N TYR A 103 -2.99 -9.49 -20.81
CA TYR A 103 -2.99 -8.86 -19.50
C TYR A 103 -4.11 -9.43 -18.58
N TYR A 104 -5.28 -9.75 -19.16
CA TYR A 104 -6.45 -10.32 -18.46
C TYR A 104 -6.65 -11.84 -18.70
N PRO A 105 -5.58 -12.61 -18.92
CA PRO A 105 -5.55 -13.94 -19.57
C PRO A 105 -6.91 -14.52 -20.03
N ILE A 106 -7.51 -13.90 -21.06
CA ILE A 106 -8.90 -14.17 -21.45
C ILE A 106 -9.06 -15.58 -22.05
N ASP A 107 -8.05 -16.04 -22.78
CA ASP A 107 -7.97 -17.38 -23.35
C ASP A 107 -7.94 -18.48 -22.28
N VAL A 108 -7.16 -18.29 -21.22
CA VAL A 108 -7.09 -19.22 -20.09
C VAL A 108 -8.42 -19.29 -19.34
N ILE A 109 -9.06 -18.13 -19.10
CA ILE A 109 -10.38 -18.07 -18.45
C ILE A 109 -11.44 -18.81 -19.28
N ALA A 110 -11.47 -18.57 -20.59
CA ALA A 110 -12.39 -19.25 -21.50
C ALA A 110 -12.16 -20.78 -21.52
N ALA A 111 -10.91 -21.22 -21.54
CA ALA A 111 -10.57 -22.64 -21.46
C ALA A 111 -11.08 -23.27 -20.14
N VAL A 112 -10.84 -22.64 -18.99
CA VAL A 112 -11.33 -23.12 -17.69
C VAL A 112 -12.85 -23.21 -17.66
N ILE A 113 -13.57 -22.18 -18.14
CA ILE A 113 -15.03 -22.19 -18.22
C ILE A 113 -15.53 -23.33 -19.13
N SER A 114 -14.88 -23.54 -20.29
CA SER A 114 -15.27 -24.61 -21.21
C SER A 114 -15.16 -26.00 -20.58
N VAL A 115 -14.12 -26.25 -19.79
CA VAL A 115 -13.92 -27.52 -19.08
C VAL A 115 -14.99 -27.71 -18.01
N ILE A 116 -15.30 -26.66 -17.24
CA ILE A 116 -16.36 -26.70 -16.22
C ILE A 116 -17.71 -27.02 -16.87
N LEU A 117 -18.05 -26.34 -17.97
CA LEU A 117 -19.30 -26.59 -18.70
C LEU A 117 -19.38 -28.01 -19.26
N LEU A 118 -18.26 -28.54 -19.78
CA LEU A 118 -18.20 -29.91 -20.27
C LEU A 118 -18.47 -30.91 -19.14
N VAL A 119 -17.83 -30.74 -17.98
CA VAL A 119 -18.04 -31.60 -16.81
C VAL A 119 -19.49 -31.56 -16.33
N VAL A 120 -20.08 -30.36 -16.24
CA VAL A 120 -21.49 -30.19 -15.87
C VAL A 120 -22.41 -30.85 -16.89
N ALA A 121 -22.15 -30.66 -18.18
CA ALA A 121 -22.95 -31.29 -19.23
C ALA A 121 -22.90 -32.83 -19.13
N ILE A 122 -21.71 -33.41 -18.92
CA ILE A 122 -21.55 -34.85 -18.72
C ILE A 122 -22.32 -35.31 -17.47
N ALA A 123 -22.20 -34.59 -16.35
CA ALA A 123 -22.88 -34.96 -15.10
C ALA A 123 -24.41 -34.84 -15.16
N VAL A 124 -24.96 -34.00 -16.04
CA VAL A 124 -26.41 -33.85 -16.26
C VAL A 124 -26.96 -34.89 -17.25
N PHE A 125 -26.14 -35.33 -18.20
CA PHE A 125 -26.52 -36.34 -19.19
C PHE A 125 -26.32 -37.80 -18.72
N ILE A 126 -25.56 -38.01 -17.64
CA ILE A 126 -25.47 -39.28 -16.89
C ILE A 126 -26.60 -39.33 -15.86
#